data_AF-A0A657PN06-F1
#
_entry.id   AF-A0A657PN06-F1
#
_cell.length_a   1.000
_cell.length_b   1.000
_cell.length_c   1.000
_cell.angle_alpha   90.00
_cell.angle_beta   90.00
_cell.angle_gamma   90.00
#
_symmetry.space_group_name_H-M   'P 1'
#
loop_
_entity.id
_entity.type
_entity.pdbx_description
1 polymer ?
#
loop_
_entity_poly.entity_id
_entity_poly.type
_entity_poly.pdbx_seq_one_letter_code
_entity_poly.pdbx_strand_id
1 'polypeptide(L)'
;MALCPDCRDDLHPNHHPCPHCAAPLPAAAASVCGECAGLAGGADRVFAPYLYDQTLGRLINRFKFHSGFDCGGVLARLLEAHIAARSDPLPQLLIPVPLHPKRLRERGFNQALELARPLARRLAIPLDPQRIERLRPTP
;
A
#
# COMPACT_ATOMS: atom_id res chain seq x y z
N MET A 1 1.92 11.01 -15.23
CA MET A 1 1.26 12.11 -14.50
C MET A 1 1.96 12.33 -13.16
N ALA A 2 2.10 13.57 -12.73
CA ALA A 2 2.50 13.92 -11.37
C ALA A 2 1.33 14.68 -10.73
N LEU A 3 1.18 14.58 -9.41
CA LEU A 3 0.25 15.44 -8.66
C LEU A 3 0.60 16.92 -8.90
N CYS A 4 -0.36 17.83 -8.83
CA CYS A 4 -0.04 19.26 -8.72
C CYS A 4 0.57 19.55 -7.33
N PRO A 5 1.21 20.71 -7.12
CA PRO A 5 1.74 21.11 -5.81
C PRO A 5 0.67 21.05 -4.71
N ASP A 6 -0.49 21.65 -4.92
CA ASP A 6 -1.57 21.68 -3.92
C ASP A 6 -2.02 20.26 -3.52
N CYS A 7 -2.22 19.36 -4.49
CA CYS A 7 -2.57 17.96 -4.19
C CYS A 7 -1.45 17.18 -3.51
N ARG A 8 -0.18 17.62 -3.61
CA ARG A 8 0.92 17.01 -2.84
C ARG A 8 0.91 17.52 -1.41
N ASP A 9 0.66 18.81 -1.22
CA ASP A 9 0.62 19.43 0.11
C ASP A 9 -0.60 18.96 0.91
N ASP A 10 -1.69 18.58 0.23
CA ASP A 10 -2.89 17.97 0.82
C ASP A 10 -2.71 16.49 1.22
N LEU A 11 -1.58 15.85 0.91
CA LEU A 11 -1.31 14.48 1.37
C LEU A 11 -0.77 14.51 2.79
N HIS A 12 -1.51 13.95 3.75
CA HIS A 12 -1.08 13.90 5.14
C HIS A 12 -0.23 12.66 5.43
N PRO A 13 1.08 12.79 5.75
CA PRO A 13 1.90 11.65 6.11
C PRO A 13 1.48 11.06 7.46
N ASN A 14 1.60 9.74 7.59
CA ASN A 14 1.44 9.05 8.86
C ASN A 14 2.77 9.07 9.61
N HIS A 15 2.97 10.07 10.47
CA HIS A 15 4.25 10.30 11.15
C HIS A 15 4.52 9.30 12.29
N HIS A 16 3.47 8.75 12.90
CA HIS A 16 3.58 7.87 14.06
C HIS A 16 2.76 6.58 13.85
N PRO A 17 3.07 5.75 12.84
CA PRO A 17 2.34 4.52 12.59
C PRO A 17 2.73 3.44 13.62
N CYS A 18 1.74 2.70 14.11
CA CYS A 18 1.99 1.42 14.77
C CYS A 18 2.76 0.48 13.81
N PRO A 19 3.88 -0.14 14.19
CA PRO A 19 4.68 -0.97 13.29
C PRO A 19 3.93 -2.21 12.78
N HIS A 20 2.93 -2.69 13.53
CA HIS A 20 2.21 -3.94 13.22
C HIS A 20 0.94 -3.75 12.41
N CYS A 21 0.23 -2.63 12.56
CA CYS A 21 -1.03 -2.37 11.84
C CYS A 21 -1.05 -1.04 11.09
N ALA A 22 -0.02 -0.22 11.25
CA ALA A 22 0.09 1.15 10.73
C ALA A 22 -1.01 2.12 11.17
N ALA A 23 -1.79 1.78 12.21
CA ALA A 23 -2.72 2.73 12.83
C ALA A 23 -1.95 3.96 13.33
N PRO A 24 -2.45 5.19 13.10
CA PRO A 24 -1.79 6.40 13.56
C PRO A 24 -1.87 6.49 15.08
N LEU A 25 -0.73 6.78 15.71
CA LEU A 25 -0.60 6.93 17.15
C LEU A 25 -0.37 8.40 17.52
N PRO A 26 -0.79 8.83 18.71
CA PRO A 26 -0.34 10.12 19.26
C PRO A 26 1.19 10.15 19.36
N ALA A 27 1.80 11.31 19.13
CA ALA A 27 3.26 11.46 19.16
C ALA A 27 3.91 11.02 20.51
N ALA A 28 3.17 11.15 21.61
CA ALA A 28 3.60 10.76 22.96
C ALA A 28 3.24 9.32 23.34
N ALA A 29 2.61 8.55 22.45
CA ALA A 29 2.16 7.19 22.74
C ALA A 29 3.29 6.16 22.66
N ALA A 30 3.03 4.96 23.20
CA ALA A 30 3.92 3.81 23.05
C ALA A 30 4.18 3.49 21.57
N SER A 31 5.27 2.77 21.28
CA SER A 31 5.62 2.37 19.91
C SER A 31 4.65 1.38 19.28
N VAL A 32 3.74 0.77 20.04
CA VAL A 32 2.76 -0.22 19.59
C VAL A 32 1.37 0.17 20.12
N CYS A 33 0.33 0.04 19.30
CA CYS A 33 -1.04 0.34 19.72
C CYS A 33 -1.59 -0.73 20.69
N GLY A 34 -2.63 -0.37 21.46
CA GLY A 34 -3.24 -1.30 22.43
C GLY A 34 -3.83 -2.57 21.80
N GLU A 35 -4.34 -2.48 20.57
CA GLU A 35 -4.85 -3.65 19.83
C GLU A 35 -3.73 -4.63 19.46
N CYS A 36 -2.54 -4.11 19.13
CA CYS A 36 -1.40 -4.94 18.75
C CYS A 36 -0.60 -5.46 19.95
N ALA A 37 -0.67 -4.81 21.12
CA ALA A 37 0.11 -5.19 22.30
C ALA A 37 -0.19 -6.61 22.81
N GLY A 38 -1.36 -7.17 22.51
CA GLY A 38 -1.77 -8.52 22.92
C GLY A 38 -1.80 -9.56 21.79
N LEU A 39 -1.38 -9.20 20.56
CA LEU A 39 -1.45 -10.12 19.42
C LEU A 39 -0.19 -11.00 19.36
N ALA A 40 -0.39 -12.31 19.26
CA ALA A 40 0.70 -13.30 19.14
C ALA A 40 1.12 -13.61 17.68
N GLY A 41 0.72 -12.78 16.71
CA GLY A 41 1.03 -13.01 15.31
C GLY A 41 0.60 -11.86 14.39
N GLY A 42 1.04 -11.92 13.13
CA GLY A 42 0.76 -10.90 12.13
C GLY A 42 1.92 -10.70 11.16
N ALA A 43 1.87 -9.62 10.38
CA ALA A 43 3.01 -9.18 9.60
C ALA A 43 4.10 -8.62 10.54
N ASP A 44 5.37 -8.90 10.22
CA ASP A 44 6.51 -8.32 10.96
C ASP A 44 6.42 -6.79 10.95
N ARG A 45 6.01 -6.23 9.81
CA ARG A 45 5.79 -4.80 9.61
C ARG A 45 4.65 -4.52 8.63
N VAL A 46 3.93 -3.43 8.88
CA VAL A 46 2.96 -2.85 7.95
C VAL A 46 3.34 -1.42 7.65
N PHE A 47 3.31 -1.06 6.35
CA PHE A 47 3.58 0.30 5.89
C PHE A 47 2.30 0.94 5.36
N ALA A 48 1.87 2.03 6.00
CA ALA A 48 0.86 2.95 5.50
C ALA A 48 1.41 4.38 5.61
N PRO A 49 2.16 4.85 4.59
CA PRO A 49 2.93 6.10 4.66
C PRO A 49 2.09 7.37 4.83
N TYR A 50 0.80 7.31 4.49
CA TYR A 50 -0.13 8.43 4.48
C TYR A 50 -1.42 8.04 5.19
N LEU A 51 -2.08 9.03 5.79
CA LEU A 51 -3.41 8.88 6.36
C LEU A 51 -4.45 8.74 5.25
N TYR A 52 -5.48 7.94 5.48
CA TYR A 52 -6.58 7.79 4.54
C TYR A 52 -7.55 8.97 4.68
N ASP A 53 -7.25 10.04 3.96
CA ASP A 53 -8.05 11.27 3.90
C ASP A 53 -8.78 11.44 2.55
N GLN A 54 -9.33 12.63 2.30
CA GLN A 54 -10.04 12.92 1.06
C GLN A 54 -9.15 12.87 -0.19
N THR A 55 -7.90 13.29 -0.10
CA THR A 55 -6.98 13.39 -1.25
C THR A 55 -6.44 12.02 -1.61
N LEU A 56 -5.91 11.28 -0.61
CA LEU A 56 -5.47 9.92 -0.81
C LEU A 56 -6.65 9.00 -1.18
N GLY A 57 -7.79 9.17 -0.52
CA GLY A 57 -9.01 8.41 -0.77
C GLY A 57 -9.50 8.57 -2.22
N ARG A 58 -9.45 9.78 -2.79
CA ARG A 58 -9.80 10.02 -4.20
C ARG A 58 -8.85 9.30 -5.17
N LEU A 59 -7.53 9.36 -4.92
CA LEU A 59 -6.53 8.65 -5.73
C LEU A 59 -6.75 7.14 -5.69
N ILE A 60 -6.93 6.58 -4.49
CA ILE A 60 -7.15 5.14 -4.30
C ILE A 60 -8.48 4.70 -4.94
N ASN A 61 -9.55 5.48 -4.80
CA ASN A 61 -10.84 5.14 -5.41
C ASN A 61 -10.80 5.19 -6.94
N ARG A 62 -10.21 6.24 -7.51
CA ARG A 62 -10.04 6.35 -8.96
C ARG A 62 -9.20 5.20 -9.51
N PHE A 63 -8.12 4.84 -8.83
CA PHE A 63 -7.30 3.69 -9.19
C PHE A 63 -8.08 2.37 -9.06
N LYS A 64 -8.79 2.15 -7.95
CA LYS A 64 -9.48 0.87 -7.68
C LYS A 64 -10.69 0.64 -8.58
N PHE A 65 -11.48 1.67 -8.89
CA PHE A 65 -12.83 1.51 -9.44
C PHE A 65 -13.04 2.15 -10.81
N HIS A 66 -12.13 3.02 -11.25
CA HIS A 66 -12.28 3.79 -12.49
C HIS A 66 -11.11 3.57 -13.46
N SER A 67 -10.36 2.49 -13.29
CA SER A 67 -9.18 2.16 -14.10
C SER A 67 -8.17 3.32 -14.22
N GLY A 68 -8.06 4.13 -13.16
CA GLY A 68 -7.13 5.26 -13.09
C GLY A 68 -5.69 4.81 -12.92
N PHE A 69 -5.09 4.22 -13.95
CA PHE A 69 -3.71 3.74 -13.94
C PHE A 69 -2.70 4.89 -13.74
N ASP A 70 -3.07 6.10 -14.13
CA ASP A 70 -2.38 7.35 -13.81
C ASP A 70 -2.28 7.57 -12.30
N CYS A 71 -3.39 7.38 -11.56
CA CYS A 71 -3.39 7.39 -10.10
C CYS A 71 -2.58 6.23 -9.51
N GLY A 72 -2.64 5.04 -10.11
CA GLY A 72 -1.80 3.90 -9.74
C GLY A 72 -0.30 4.22 -9.81
N GLY A 73 0.14 4.89 -10.89
CA GLY A 73 1.52 5.34 -11.04
C GLY A 73 1.94 6.38 -10.00
N VAL A 74 1.04 7.28 -9.58
CA VAL A 74 1.28 8.21 -8.48
C VAL A 74 1.44 7.45 -7.16
N LEU A 75 0.52 6.55 -6.84
CA LEU A 75 0.55 5.75 -5.61
C LEU A 75 1.83 4.91 -5.50
N ALA A 76 2.27 4.31 -6.61
CA ALA A 76 3.53 3.55 -6.65
C ALA A 76 4.75 4.44 -6.35
N ARG A 77 4.80 5.67 -6.88
CA ARG A 77 5.90 6.62 -6.59
C ARG A 77 5.90 7.08 -5.14
N LEU A 78 4.71 7.32 -4.57
CA LEU A 78 4.58 7.69 -3.15
C LEU A 78 5.10 6.57 -2.24
N LEU A 79 4.72 5.32 -2.54
CA LEU A 79 5.18 4.17 -1.76
C LEU A 79 6.68 3.92 -1.93
N GLU A 80 7.21 4.04 -3.14
CA GLU A 80 8.65 3.94 -3.38
C GLU A 80 9.44 5.03 -2.65
N ALA A 81 8.99 6.29 -2.69
CA ALA A 81 9.65 7.38 -1.98
C ALA A 81 9.69 7.10 -0.46
N HIS A 82 8.60 6.54 0.09
CA HIS A 82 8.59 6.09 1.48
C HIS A 82 9.59 4.96 1.73
N ILE A 83 9.67 3.95 0.86
CA ILE A 83 10.63 2.84 1.01
C ILE A 83 12.06 3.35 0.92
N ALA A 84 12.37 4.22 -0.03
CA ALA A 84 13.72 4.78 -0.24
C ALA A 84 14.16 5.70 0.90
N ALA A 85 13.23 6.39 1.56
CA ALA A 85 13.51 7.20 2.74
C ALA A 85 13.82 6.35 3.99
N ARG A 86 13.56 5.04 3.94
CA ARG A 86 13.84 4.11 5.02
C ARG A 86 15.18 3.41 4.79
N SER A 87 15.89 3.13 5.87
CA SER A 87 17.13 2.35 5.85
C SER A 87 16.90 0.85 6.12
N ASP A 88 15.67 0.36 5.94
CA ASP A 88 15.36 -1.05 6.12
C ASP A 88 15.86 -1.87 4.92
N PRO A 89 16.25 -3.14 5.12
CA PRO A 89 16.55 -4.04 4.00
C PRO A 89 15.31 -4.26 3.13
N LEU A 90 15.51 -4.26 1.81
CA LEU A 90 14.46 -4.61 0.86
C LEU A 90 14.12 -6.11 0.96
N PRO A 91 12.85 -6.50 0.72
CA PRO A 91 12.47 -7.90 0.69
C PRO A 91 13.08 -8.60 -0.54
N GLN A 92 13.23 -9.92 -0.44
CA GLN A 92 13.75 -10.76 -1.54
C GLN A 92 12.71 -11.04 -2.63
N LEU A 93 11.43 -10.84 -2.33
CA LEU A 93 10.32 -11.14 -3.24
C LEU A 93 9.13 -10.24 -2.93
N LEU A 94 8.51 -9.71 -3.99
CA LEU A 94 7.21 -9.05 -3.92
C LEU A 94 6.11 -10.02 -4.35
N ILE A 95 5.07 -10.15 -3.52
CA ILE A 95 3.90 -10.98 -3.80
C ILE A 95 2.66 -10.08 -3.72
N PRO A 96 2.03 -9.72 -4.86
CA PRO A 96 0.81 -8.92 -4.85
C PRO A 96 -0.36 -9.79 -4.42
N VAL A 97 -1.21 -9.25 -3.55
CA VAL A 97 -2.41 -9.98 -3.09
C VAL A 97 -3.38 -10.18 -4.27
N PRO A 98 -3.78 -11.42 -4.59
CA PRO A 98 -4.61 -11.71 -5.74
C PRO A 98 -6.06 -11.25 -5.54
N LEU A 99 -6.76 -10.94 -6.64
CA LEU A 99 -8.22 -10.82 -6.66
C LEU A 99 -8.86 -12.19 -6.83
N HIS A 100 -10.05 -12.38 -6.23
CA HIS A 100 -10.87 -13.55 -6.56
C HIS A 100 -11.22 -13.50 -8.07
N PRO A 101 -11.23 -14.64 -8.81
CA PRO A 101 -11.45 -14.65 -10.26
C PRO A 101 -12.70 -13.90 -10.72
N LYS A 102 -13.80 -13.97 -9.95
CA LYS A 102 -15.03 -13.21 -10.21
C LYS A 102 -14.78 -11.70 -10.24
N ARG A 103 -14.11 -11.14 -9.22
CA ARG A 103 -13.79 -9.71 -9.16
C ARG A 103 -12.77 -9.29 -10.21
N LEU A 104 -11.83 -10.18 -10.53
CA LEU A 104 -10.86 -9.90 -11.58
C LEU A 104 -11.56 -9.73 -12.93
N ARG A 105 -12.56 -10.57 -13.23
CA ARG A 105 -13.40 -10.41 -14.43
C ARG A 105 -14.23 -9.12 -14.41
N GLU A 106 -14.83 -8.78 -13.28
CA GLU A 106 -15.62 -7.53 -13.13
C GLU A 106 -14.77 -6.27 -13.27
N ARG A 107 -13.57 -6.27 -12.68
CA ARG A 107 -12.68 -5.11 -12.62
C ARG A 107 -11.73 -4.99 -13.79
N GLY A 108 -11.38 -6.10 -14.44
CA GLY A 108 -10.43 -6.17 -15.56
C GLY A 108 -8.94 -6.17 -15.16
N PHE A 109 -8.59 -5.81 -13.92
CA PHE A 109 -7.20 -5.77 -13.45
C PHE A 109 -7.08 -6.04 -11.94
N ASN A 110 -5.88 -6.47 -11.51
CA ASN A 110 -5.50 -6.59 -10.10
C ASN A 110 -4.70 -5.36 -9.67
N GLN A 111 -5.29 -4.53 -8.82
CA GLN A 111 -4.71 -3.25 -8.38
C GLN A 111 -3.42 -3.44 -7.58
N ALA A 112 -3.32 -4.51 -6.77
CA ALA A 112 -2.09 -4.84 -6.05
C ALA A 112 -0.96 -5.19 -7.02
N LEU A 113 -1.27 -5.94 -8.09
CA LEU A 113 -0.32 -6.29 -9.14
C LEU A 113 0.13 -5.04 -9.91
N GLU A 114 -0.80 -4.16 -10.27
CA GLU A 114 -0.49 -2.93 -10.99
C GLU A 114 0.35 -1.94 -10.18
N LEU A 115 0.25 -1.96 -8.84
CA LEU A 115 1.19 -1.24 -7.96
C LEU A 115 2.54 -1.96 -7.83
N ALA A 116 2.54 -3.29 -7.72
CA ALA A 116 3.75 -4.07 -7.50
C ALA A 116 4.68 -4.09 -8.71
N ARG A 117 4.16 -4.10 -9.94
CA ARG A 117 4.95 -4.10 -11.19
C ARG A 117 5.98 -2.95 -11.27
N PRO A 118 5.59 -1.67 -11.15
CA PRO A 118 6.54 -0.58 -11.19
C PRO A 118 7.48 -0.58 -9.97
N LEU A 119 7.02 -0.98 -8.78
CA LEU A 119 7.86 -1.08 -7.59
C LEU A 119 8.97 -2.12 -7.75
N ALA A 120 8.62 -3.33 -8.20
CA ALA A 120 9.56 -4.41 -8.48
C ALA A 120 10.67 -3.97 -9.43
N ARG A 121 10.30 -3.29 -10.53
CA ARG A 121 11.25 -2.78 -11.52
C ARG A 121 12.20 -1.73 -10.93
N ARG A 122 11.67 -0.80 -10.13
CA ARG A 122 12.43 0.35 -9.62
C ARG A 122 13.32 0.00 -8.43
N LEU A 123 12.87 -0.94 -7.60
CA LEU A 123 13.60 -1.43 -6.43
C LEU A 123 14.46 -2.67 -6.75
N ALA A 124 14.42 -3.15 -8.00
CA ALA A 124 15.09 -4.38 -8.43
C ALA A 124 14.74 -5.62 -7.59
N ILE A 125 13.48 -5.73 -7.17
CA ILE A 125 12.98 -6.88 -6.38
C ILE A 125 12.20 -7.83 -7.30
N PRO A 126 12.47 -9.15 -7.28
CA PRO A 126 11.66 -10.13 -7.98
C PRO A 126 10.16 -10.01 -7.65
N LEU A 127 9.30 -10.20 -8.65
CA LEU A 127 7.84 -10.17 -8.50
C LEU A 127 7.25 -11.53 -8.86
N ASP A 128 6.55 -12.16 -7.93
CA ASP A 128 5.82 -13.42 -8.16
C ASP A 128 4.31 -13.21 -7.91
N PRO A 129 3.52 -12.98 -8.97
CA PRO A 129 2.08 -12.79 -8.87
C PRO A 129 1.29 -14.10 -8.71
N GLN A 130 1.93 -15.26 -8.84
CA GLN A 130 1.29 -16.58 -8.80
C GLN A 130 1.62 -17.35 -7.53
N ARG A 131 2.44 -16.78 -6.63
CA ARG A 131 2.85 -17.42 -5.38
C ARG A 131 1.71 -17.79 -4.44
N ILE A 132 0.62 -17.01 -4.48
CA ILE A 132 -0.55 -17.17 -3.62
C ILE A 132 -1.81 -17.04 -4.45
N GLU A 133 -2.89 -17.66 -3.98
CA GLU A 133 -4.21 -17.58 -4.61
C GLU A 133 -5.29 -17.18 -3.61
N ARG A 134 -6.34 -16.52 -4.13
CA ARG A 134 -7.50 -16.15 -3.33
C ARG A 134 -8.58 -17.22 -3.45
N LEU A 135 -8.68 -18.05 -2.41
CA LEU A 135 -9.66 -19.14 -2.33
C LEU A 135 -11.10 -18.69 -2.09
N ARG A 136 -11.31 -17.63 -1.29
CA ARG A 136 -12.65 -17.19 -0.87
C ARG A 136 -13.02 -15.84 -1.47
N PRO A 137 -14.25 -15.67 -2.02
CA PRO A 137 -14.79 -14.38 -2.43
C PRO A 137 -15.31 -13.61 -1.21
N THR A 138 -14.42 -13.02 -0.42
CA THR A 138 -14.81 -12.09 0.66
C THR A 138 -14.99 -10.66 0.10
N PRO A 139 -15.91 -9.84 0.65
CA PRO A 139 -16.09 -8.39 0.37
C PRO A 139 -14.81 -7.58 0.25
#